data_AF-A0A4P6B632-F1
#
_entry.id   AF-A0A4P6B632-F1
#
_cell.length_a   1.000
_cell.length_b   1.000
_cell.length_c   1.000
_cell.angle_alpha   90.00
_cell.angle_beta   90.00
_cell.angle_gamma   90.00
#
_symmetry.space_group_name_H-M   'P 1'
#
loop_
_entity.id
_entity.type
_entity.pdbx_description
1 polymer ?
#
loop_
_entity_poly.entity_id
_entity_poly.type
_entity_poly.pdbx_seq_one_letter_code
_entity_poly.pdbx_strand_id
1 'polypeptide(L)'
;MSQEAELNTIFDKIKEGSSEKDPALEGLEAALNEMQLNGDKKIGIEFECGDCCKKVINGSKLFFVFNFAVLLPAPGDCLFMKVFSGGQLVDKQIMRKIIIPVGRICAIEIEPVQVDP
;
A
#
# COMPACT_ATOMS: atom_id res chain seq x y z
N MET A 1 -25.30 11.49 5.53
CA MET A 1 -25.00 10.54 4.42
C MET A 1 -23.56 10.13 4.58
N SER A 2 -23.29 8.83 4.68
CA SER A 2 -22.02 8.28 5.20
C SER A 2 -20.89 8.39 4.17
N GLN A 3 -19.67 8.66 4.65
CA GLN A 3 -18.43 8.69 3.86
C GLN A 3 -18.19 7.42 3.02
N GLU A 4 -18.84 6.31 3.36
CA GLU A 4 -18.85 5.06 2.60
C GLU A 4 -19.46 5.20 1.20
N ALA A 5 -20.53 5.99 1.05
CA ALA A 5 -21.21 6.13 -0.24
C ALA A 5 -20.33 6.87 -1.27
N GLU A 6 -19.54 7.85 -0.81
CA GLU A 6 -18.62 8.59 -1.66
C GLU A 6 -17.41 7.73 -2.06
N LEU A 7 -16.86 6.94 -1.13
CA LEU A 7 -15.81 5.97 -1.42
C LEU A 7 -16.26 4.94 -2.46
N ASN A 8 -17.45 4.38 -2.31
CA ASN A 8 -17.98 3.38 -3.24
C ASN A 8 -18.14 3.95 -4.66
N THR A 9 -18.66 5.19 -4.76
CA THR A 9 -18.84 5.87 -6.05
C THR A 9 -17.50 6.17 -6.74
N ILE A 10 -16.44 6.45 -5.96
CA ILE A 10 -15.08 6.61 -6.49
C ILE A 10 -14.56 5.27 -7.01
N PHE A 11 -14.75 4.18 -6.27
CA PHE A 11 -14.32 2.84 -6.72
C PHE A 11 -15.03 2.38 -7.99
N ASP A 12 -16.33 2.63 -8.11
CA ASP A 12 -17.12 2.27 -9.30
C ASP A 12 -16.63 3.01 -10.56
N LYS A 13 -16.26 4.28 -10.45
CA LYS A 13 -15.70 5.05 -11.57
C LYS A 13 -14.31 4.59 -12.01
N ILE A 14 -13.51 4.01 -11.12
CA ILE A 14 -12.21 3.43 -11.49
C ILE A 14 -12.43 2.09 -12.22
N LYS A 15 -13.56 1.41 -11.99
CA LYS A 15 -13.92 0.12 -12.59
C LYS A 15 -14.25 0.17 -14.07
N GLU A 16 -14.84 1.27 -14.52
CA GLU A 16 -15.26 1.41 -15.92
C GLU A 16 -14.08 1.70 -16.88
N GLY A 17 -12.87 1.98 -16.38
CA GLY A 17 -11.70 2.35 -17.19
C GLY A 17 -10.60 1.28 -17.38
N SER A 18 -10.73 0.09 -16.80
CA SER A 18 -9.63 -0.87 -16.72
C SER A 18 -9.77 -2.03 -17.71
N SER A 19 -8.87 -2.03 -18.70
CA SER A 19 -8.42 -3.20 -19.45
C SER A 19 -7.90 -4.31 -18.51
N GLU A 20 -7.78 -5.53 -19.05
CA GLU A 20 -7.45 -6.80 -18.37
C GLU A 20 -6.42 -6.65 -17.25
N LYS A 21 -6.71 -7.23 -16.08
CA LYS A 21 -5.76 -7.27 -14.95
C LYS A 21 -4.51 -8.04 -15.37
N ASP A 22 -3.34 -7.52 -15.01
CA ASP A 22 -2.06 -8.20 -15.24
C ASP A 22 -2.04 -9.54 -14.48
N PRO A 23 -1.81 -10.70 -15.14
CA PRO A 23 -1.79 -12.00 -14.49
C PRO A 23 -0.71 -12.12 -13.40
N ALA A 24 0.38 -11.36 -13.48
CA ALA A 24 1.37 -11.29 -12.41
C ALA A 24 0.82 -10.62 -11.15
N LEU A 25 -0.04 -9.61 -11.32
CA LEU A 25 -0.71 -8.93 -10.22
C LEU A 25 -1.74 -9.84 -9.54
N GLU A 26 -2.46 -10.64 -10.31
CA GLU A 26 -3.41 -11.63 -9.77
C GLU A 26 -2.71 -12.71 -8.94
N GLY A 27 -1.58 -13.24 -9.42
CA GLY A 27 -0.77 -14.19 -8.65
C GLY A 27 -0.23 -13.58 -7.35
N LEU A 28 0.19 -12.31 -7.40
CA LEU A 28 0.64 -11.57 -6.22
C LEU A 28 -0.50 -11.29 -5.23
N GLU A 29 -1.68 -10.89 -5.71
CA GLU A 29 -2.91 -10.72 -4.91
C GLU A 29 -3.23 -12.01 -4.15
N ALA A 30 -3.21 -13.16 -4.83
CA ALA A 30 -3.48 -14.46 -4.23
C ALA A 30 -2.46 -14.83 -3.14
N ALA A 31 -1.16 -14.70 -3.43
CA ALA A 31 -0.10 -14.98 -2.46
C ALA A 31 -0.19 -14.07 -1.22
N LEU A 32 -0.49 -12.78 -1.41
CA LEU A 32 -0.65 -11.85 -0.30
C LEU A 32 -1.89 -12.15 0.53
N ASN A 33 -2.99 -12.60 -0.08
CA ASN A 33 -4.17 -13.04 0.65
C ASN A 33 -3.85 -14.27 1.52
N GLU A 34 -3.12 -15.26 0.99
CA GLU A 34 -2.65 -16.41 1.77
C GLU A 34 -1.75 -16.00 2.95
N MET A 35 -0.84 -15.05 2.73
CA MET A 35 0.06 -14.57 3.77
C MET A 35 -0.66 -13.74 4.85
N GLN A 36 -1.70 -12.98 4.46
CA GLN A 36 -2.52 -12.15 5.37
C GLN A 36 -3.52 -12.97 6.19
N LEU A 37 -3.94 -14.15 5.73
CA LEU A 37 -4.87 -15.03 6.45
C LEU A 37 -4.35 -15.51 7.82
N ASN A 38 -3.04 -15.42 8.07
CA ASN A 38 -2.42 -15.79 9.34
C ASN A 38 -2.35 -14.65 10.38
N GLY A 39 -3.14 -13.58 10.20
CA GLY A 39 -3.66 -12.73 11.28
C GLY A 39 -2.78 -11.59 11.79
N ASP A 40 -1.46 -11.75 11.89
CA ASP A 40 -0.63 -10.81 12.69
C ASP A 40 0.53 -10.13 11.93
N LYS A 41 0.60 -10.32 10.62
CA LYS A 41 1.77 -9.85 9.86
C LYS A 41 1.63 -8.38 9.49
N LYS A 42 2.57 -7.56 9.96
CA LYS A 42 2.70 -6.17 9.52
C LYS A 42 3.18 -6.14 8.07
N ILE A 43 2.67 -5.19 7.29
CA ILE A 43 3.01 -5.00 5.89
C ILE A 43 3.75 -3.67 5.74
N GLY A 44 4.84 -3.71 5.00
CA GLY A 44 5.57 -2.55 4.51
C GLY A 44 5.48 -2.46 3.00
N ILE A 45 5.48 -1.25 2.46
CA ILE A 45 5.56 -1.01 1.01
C ILE A 45 6.61 0.05 0.76
N GLU A 46 7.53 -0.24 -0.16
CA GLU A 46 8.47 0.71 -0.72
C GLU A 46 8.04 1.08 -2.14
N PHE A 47 8.05 2.38 -2.46
CA PHE A 47 7.67 2.88 -3.77
C PHE A 47 8.41 4.17 -4.13
N GLU A 48 8.57 4.40 -5.43
CA GLU A 48 9.25 5.58 -5.97
C GLU A 48 8.28 6.69 -6.39
N CYS A 49 8.74 7.93 -6.28
CA CYS A 49 8.01 9.13 -6.69
C CYS A 49 8.67 9.91 -7.84
N GLY A 50 9.67 9.31 -8.50
CA GLY A 50 10.66 10.00 -9.33
C GLY A 50 12.00 10.03 -8.59
N ASP A 51 12.37 11.19 -8.04
CA ASP A 51 13.68 11.40 -7.42
C ASP A 51 13.75 10.98 -5.93
N CYS A 52 12.69 10.34 -5.43
CA CYS A 52 12.58 9.94 -4.04
C CYS A 52 12.03 8.53 -3.89
N CYS A 53 12.54 7.81 -2.88
CA CYS A 53 11.97 6.56 -2.41
C CYS A 53 11.15 6.83 -1.15
N LYS A 54 9.98 6.22 -1.07
CA LYS A 54 9.10 6.30 0.10
C LYS A 54 8.90 4.90 0.65
N LYS A 55 9.03 4.76 1.96
CA LYS A 55 8.77 3.51 2.67
C LYS A 55 7.66 3.72 3.67
N VAL A 56 6.58 2.97 3.51
CA VAL A 56 5.42 2.96 4.42
C VAL A 56 5.43 1.66 5.19
N ILE A 57 5.18 1.72 6.49
CA ILE A 57 5.09 0.55 7.38
C ILE A 57 3.82 0.61 8.25
N ASN A 58 3.64 -0.45 9.04
CA ASN A 58 2.51 -0.64 9.96
C ASN A 58 1.17 -0.84 9.25
N GLY A 59 1.19 -1.35 8.01
CA GLY A 59 -0.01 -1.85 7.36
C GLY A 59 -0.44 -3.19 7.95
N SER A 60 -1.75 -3.43 8.02
CA SER A 60 -2.35 -4.71 8.43
C SER A 60 -3.08 -5.39 7.28
N LYS A 61 -3.56 -4.62 6.30
CA LYS A 61 -4.30 -5.14 5.16
C LYS A 61 -3.81 -4.49 3.88
N LEU A 62 -3.51 -5.32 2.89
CA LEU A 62 -3.12 -4.92 1.55
C LEU A 62 -4.02 -5.61 0.54
N PHE A 63 -4.63 -4.83 -0.33
CA PHE A 63 -5.41 -5.33 -1.46
C PHE A 63 -5.19 -4.45 -2.66
N PHE A 64 -5.47 -5.00 -3.83
CA PHE A 64 -5.26 -4.33 -5.09
C PHE A 64 -6.59 -4.03 -5.76
N VAL A 65 -6.69 -2.83 -6.31
CA VAL A 65 -7.87 -2.32 -6.99
C VAL A 65 -7.40 -1.72 -8.31
N PHE A 66 -7.66 -2.43 -9.41
CA PHE A 66 -7.06 -2.13 -10.72
C PHE A 66 -5.53 -2.12 -10.63
N ASN A 67 -4.89 -1.06 -11.12
CA ASN A 67 -3.44 -0.88 -11.08
C ASN A 67 -2.98 -0.15 -9.81
N PHE A 68 -3.72 -0.25 -8.71
CA PHE A 68 -3.38 0.39 -7.43
C PHE A 68 -3.32 -0.62 -6.28
N ALA A 69 -2.33 -0.44 -5.42
CA ALA A 69 -2.26 -1.07 -4.11
C ALA A 69 -2.86 -0.14 -3.05
N VAL A 70 -3.73 -0.68 -2.21
CA VAL A 70 -4.31 0.02 -1.07
C VAL A 70 -3.80 -0.62 0.22
N LEU A 71 -3.09 0.16 1.02
CA LEU A 71 -2.57 -0.27 2.31
C LEU A 71 -3.34 0.43 3.43
N LEU A 72 -3.87 -0.37 4.35
CA LEU A 72 -4.60 0.08 5.53
C LEU A 72 -3.90 -0.41 6.81
N PRO A 73 -3.84 0.41 7.88
CA PRO A 73 -3.40 -0.02 9.20
C PRO A 73 -4.51 -0.81 9.92
N ALA A 74 -4.19 -1.39 11.07
CA ALA A 74 -5.20 -1.97 11.95
C ALA A 74 -6.20 -0.90 12.45
N PRO A 75 -7.44 -1.25 12.81
CA PRO A 75 -8.40 -0.29 13.35
C PRO A 75 -7.83 0.46 14.55
N GLY A 76 -7.80 1.79 14.47
CA GLY A 76 -7.25 2.66 15.52
C GLY A 76 -5.76 3.02 15.37
N ASP A 77 -5.03 2.34 14.48
CA ASP A 77 -3.62 2.60 14.20
C ASP A 77 -3.41 3.59 13.04
N CYS A 78 -2.14 3.96 12.83
CA CYS A 78 -1.69 4.78 11.71
C CYS A 78 -0.58 4.07 10.92
N LEU A 79 -0.44 4.45 9.66
CA LEU A 79 0.71 4.15 8.83
C LEU A 79 1.81 5.18 9.08
N PHE A 80 3.07 4.72 9.03
CA PHE A 80 4.24 5.59 9.14
C PHE A 80 5.01 5.55 7.83
N MET A 81 5.24 6.73 7.25
CA MET A 81 6.00 6.89 6.02
C MET A 81 7.32 7.58 6.30
N LYS A 82 8.38 7.07 5.69
CA LYS A 82 9.71 7.69 5.61
C LYS A 82 9.98 8.07 4.16
N VAL A 83 10.46 9.27 3.93
CA VAL A 83 10.85 9.76 2.59
C VAL A 83 12.37 9.84 2.53
N PHE A 84 12.94 9.17 1.54
CA PHE A 84 14.36 9.15 1.27
C PHE A 84 14.67 9.88 -0.03
N SER A 85 15.69 10.74 0.00
CA SER A 85 16.20 11.42 -1.19
C SER A 85 17.72 11.47 -1.10
N GLY A 86 18.42 11.12 -2.18
CA GLY A 86 19.89 11.00 -2.17
C GLY A 86 20.43 10.01 -1.13
N GLY A 87 19.65 8.98 -0.79
CA GLY A 87 19.99 7.99 0.26
C GLY A 87 19.83 8.49 1.70
N GLN A 88 19.38 9.73 1.91
CA GLN A 88 19.16 10.30 3.24
C GLN A 88 17.68 10.35 3.59
N LEU A 89 17.37 10.13 4.87
CA LEU A 89 16.02 10.33 5.41
C LEU A 89 15.73 11.82 5.53
N VAL A 90 14.84 12.33 4.69
CA VAL A 90 14.54 13.77 4.62
C VAL A 90 13.20 14.15 5.25
N ASP A 91 12.28 13.19 5.40
CA ASP A 91 10.96 13.45 5.97
C ASP A 91 10.32 12.19 6.62
N LYS A 92 9.42 12.43 7.58
CA LYS A 92 8.60 11.42 8.25
C LYS A 92 7.15 11.89 8.30
N GLN A 93 6.22 11.03 7.87
CA GLN A 93 4.79 11.36 7.85
C GLN A 93 3.96 10.27 8.50
N ILE A 94 2.82 10.67 9.07
CA ILE A 94 1.82 9.78 9.67
C ILE A 94 0.52 9.94 8.88
N MET A 95 -0.09 8.82 8.50
CA MET A 95 -1.34 8.83 7.73
C MET A 95 -2.24 7.65 8.08
N ARG A 96 -3.53 7.75 7.74
CA ARG A 96 -4.52 6.71 8.04
C ARG A 96 -4.67 5.63 6.97
N LYS A 97 -4.28 5.93 5.73
CA LYS A 97 -4.39 5.04 4.56
C LYS A 97 -3.54 5.59 3.43
N ILE A 98 -3.08 4.73 2.53
CA ILE A 98 -2.37 5.14 1.32
C ILE A 98 -2.83 4.29 0.11
N ILE A 99 -2.86 4.94 -1.06
CA ILE A 99 -3.15 4.32 -2.35
C ILE A 99 -1.93 4.59 -3.24
N ILE A 100 -1.35 3.53 -3.80
CA ILE A 100 -0.07 3.58 -4.51
C ILE A 100 -0.26 2.92 -5.89
N PRO A 101 0.14 3.55 -7.01
CA PRO A 101 0.17 2.89 -8.30
C PRO A 101 1.11 1.68 -8.25
N VAL A 102 0.64 0.51 -8.70
CA VAL A 102 1.42 -0.74 -8.64
C VAL A 102 2.74 -0.61 -9.41
N GLY A 103 2.73 0.07 -10.56
CA GLY A 103 3.92 0.32 -11.37
C GLY A 103 4.99 1.22 -10.72
N ARG A 104 4.74 1.74 -9.51
CA ARG A 104 5.71 2.51 -8.71
C ARG A 104 6.21 1.73 -7.50
N ILE A 105 5.65 0.57 -7.21
CA ILE A 105 6.04 -0.25 -6.06
C ILE A 105 7.37 -0.93 -6.39
N CYS A 106 8.36 -0.71 -5.52
CA CYS A 106 9.66 -1.34 -5.59
C CYS A 106 9.67 -2.65 -4.79
N ALA A 107 9.01 -2.67 -3.63
CA ALA A 107 8.95 -3.84 -2.77
C ALA A 107 7.70 -3.84 -1.89
N ILE A 108 7.20 -5.04 -1.58
CA ILE A 108 6.22 -5.30 -0.52
C ILE A 108 6.92 -6.20 0.50
N GLU A 109 6.98 -5.75 1.74
CA GLU A 109 7.67 -6.43 2.83
C GLU A 109 6.66 -6.99 3.82
N ILE A 110 6.88 -8.23 4.25
CA ILE A 110 6.07 -8.90 5.26
C ILE A 110 6.87 -8.96 6.56
N GLU A 111 6.25 -8.53 7.65
CA GLU A 111 6.85 -8.35 8.97
C GLU A 111 8.15 -7.51 8.93
N PRO A 112 8.12 -6.31 8.31
CA PRO A 112 9.32 -5.50 8.21
C PRO A 112 9.79 -5.06 9.59
N VAL A 113 11.01 -5.42 9.94
CA VAL A 113 11.72 -4.85 11.08
C VAL A 113 12.43 -3.60 10.57
N GLN A 114 11.98 -2.43 11.02
CA GLN A 114 12.77 -1.22 10.79
C GLN A 114 13.95 -1.20 11.75
N VAL A 115 15.14 -1.44 11.20
CA VAL A 115 16.39 -1.08 11.84
C VAL A 115 16.63 0.39 11.48
N ASP A 116 16.18 1.30 12.33
CA ASP A 116 16.64 2.69 12.23
C ASP A 116 18.17 2.72 12.46
N PRO A 117 18.93 3.52 11.70
CA PRO A 117 20.21 4.01 12.19
C PRO A 117 20.01 4.92 13.42
#